data_AF-A0A5J4PX98-F1
#
_entry.id   AF-A0A5J4PX98-F1
#
_cell.length_a   1.000
_cell.length_b   1.000
_cell.length_c   1.000
_cell.angle_alpha   90.00
_cell.angle_beta   90.00
_cell.angle_gamma   90.00
#
_symmetry.space_group_name_H-M   'P 1'
#
loop_
_entity.id
_entity.type
_entity.pdbx_description
1 polymer ?
#
loop_
_entity_poly.entity_id
_entity_poly.type
_entity_poly.pdbx_seq_one_letter_code
_entity_poly.pdbx_strand_id
1 'polypeptide(L)'
;MTLVNQEVYQIIRKDITGGLSNVLHRYNVAGETRINHLEYMDKNVYSIDSEHVMTHVIQLDFDSQYASIMSSYPHPFIQYTCHKMY
;
A
#
# COMPACT_ATOMS: atom_id res chain seq x y z
N MET A 1 -0.78 5.75 -24.33
CA MET A 1 -1.21 7.16 -24.44
C MET A 1 0.06 7.99 -24.59
N THR A 2 0.28 8.59 -25.75
CA THR A 2 1.46 9.46 -25.98
C THR A 2 1.06 10.88 -25.58
N LEU A 3 1.59 11.37 -24.46
CA LEU A 3 1.38 12.76 -24.05
C LEU A 3 2.23 13.66 -24.94
N VAL A 4 1.60 14.36 -25.87
CA VAL A 4 2.26 15.28 -26.80
C VAL A 4 2.45 16.68 -26.23
N ASN A 5 1.76 16.99 -25.12
CA ASN A 5 1.84 18.28 -24.45
C ASN A 5 2.76 18.18 -23.22
N GLN A 6 3.85 18.95 -23.24
CA GLN A 6 4.86 18.95 -22.19
C GLN A 6 4.34 19.47 -20.85
N GLU A 7 3.49 20.48 -20.85
CA GLU A 7 2.91 21.05 -19.63
C GLU A 7 2.02 20.02 -18.92
N VAL A 8 1.17 19.33 -19.69
CA VAL A 8 0.32 18.24 -19.17
C VAL A 8 1.16 17.08 -18.63
N TYR A 9 2.26 16.72 -19.32
CA TYR A 9 3.18 15.69 -18.83
C TYR A 9 3.79 16.08 -17.47
N GLN A 10 4.24 17.33 -17.31
CA GLN A 10 4.85 17.79 -16.06
C GLN A 10 3.83 17.80 -14.90
N ILE A 11 2.59 18.20 -15.17
CA ILE A 11 1.51 18.18 -14.16
C ILE A 11 1.27 16.75 -13.67
N ILE A 12 1.04 15.79 -14.58
CA ILE A 12 0.78 14.40 -14.21
C ILE A 12 1.99 13.80 -13.50
N ARG A 13 3.21 14.10 -13.97
CA ARG A 13 4.44 13.55 -13.40
C ARG A 13 4.66 14.01 -11.95
N LYS A 14 4.22 15.22 -11.59
CA LYS A 14 4.35 15.77 -10.24
C LYS A 14 3.57 14.96 -9.20
N ASP A 15 2.44 14.38 -9.59
CA ASP A 15 1.55 13.65 -8.69
C ASP A 15 1.85 12.13 -8.64
N ILE A 16 2.76 11.63 -9.49
CA ILE A 16 3.19 10.23 -9.46
C ILE A 16 4.18 10.01 -8.32
N THR A 17 3.80 9.15 -7.37
CA THR A 17 4.68 8.66 -6.31
C THR A 17 5.11 7.22 -6.57
N GLY A 18 6.26 6.84 -6.01
CA GLY A 18 6.79 5.48 -6.09
C GLY A 18 6.14 4.52 -5.09
N GLY A 19 6.83 3.43 -4.76
CA GLY A 19 6.38 2.51 -3.72
C GLY A 19 6.30 3.17 -2.34
N LEU A 20 5.35 2.72 -1.52
CA LEU A 20 5.23 3.14 -0.12
C LEU A 20 6.26 2.38 0.72
N SER A 21 7.21 3.09 1.31
CA SER A 21 8.16 2.54 2.28
C SER A 21 8.06 3.33 3.57
N ASN A 22 7.51 2.72 4.62
CA ASN A 22 7.39 3.33 5.93
C ASN A 22 8.13 2.48 6.97
N VAL A 23 8.97 3.13 7.78
CA VAL A 23 9.68 2.49 8.89
C VAL A 23 9.14 3.09 10.17
N LEU A 24 8.48 2.27 10.97
CA LEU A 24 8.10 2.66 12.32
C LEU A 24 9.35 2.60 13.19
N HIS A 25 9.69 3.68 13.91
CA HIS A 25 10.78 3.71 14.89
C HIS A 25 10.41 2.91 16.16
N ARG A 26 9.96 1.67 15.99
CA ARG A 26 9.59 0.75 17.07
C ARG A 26 10.23 -0.60 16.82
N TYR A 27 10.86 -1.12 17.86
CA TYR A 27 11.36 -2.48 17.90
C TYR A 27 10.22 -3.41 18.34
N ASN A 28 9.96 -4.48 17.59
CA ASN A 28 8.88 -5.43 17.85
C ASN A 28 9.50 -6.80 18.16
N VAL A 29 9.27 -7.32 19.36
CA VAL A 29 9.84 -8.58 19.85
C VAL A 29 8.73 -9.49 20.34
N ALA A 30 8.68 -10.69 19.77
CA ALA A 30 7.77 -11.74 20.20
C ALA A 30 7.99 -12.09 21.68
N GLY A 31 6.91 -12.10 22.47
CA GLY A 31 6.92 -12.41 23.90
C GLY A 31 7.22 -11.20 24.81
N GLU A 32 7.61 -10.05 24.25
CA GLU A 32 7.98 -8.87 25.05
C GLU A 32 7.14 -7.65 24.72
N THR A 33 6.98 -7.30 23.43
CA THR A 33 6.31 -6.06 23.04
C THR A 33 4.81 -6.24 22.90
N ARG A 34 4.04 -5.21 23.26
CA ARG A 34 2.58 -5.20 23.09
C ARG A 34 2.21 -4.89 21.64
N ILE A 35 1.09 -5.44 21.17
CA ILE A 35 0.53 -5.11 19.85
C ILE A 35 0.07 -3.66 19.88
N ASN A 36 0.59 -2.86 18.94
CA ASN A 36 0.28 -1.45 18.80
C ASN A 36 -0.56 -1.18 17.55
N HIS A 37 -1.44 -0.17 17.65
CA HIS A 37 -2.12 0.39 16.50
C HIS A 37 -2.11 1.92 16.54
N LEU A 38 -2.42 2.52 15.40
CA LEU A 38 -2.57 3.96 15.26
C LEU A 38 -4.06 4.31 15.28
N GLU A 39 -4.45 5.24 16.14
CA GLU A 39 -5.81 5.80 16.19
C GLU A 39 -5.79 7.27 15.77
N TYR A 40 -6.76 7.66 14.96
CA TYR A 40 -6.95 9.05 14.57
C TYR A 40 -8.10 9.66 15.38
N MET A 41 -7.77 10.61 16.25
CA MET A 41 -8.72 11.31 17.11
C MET A 41 -8.34 12.79 17.17
N ASP A 42 -9.34 13.68 17.20
CA ASP A 42 -9.12 15.14 17.35
C ASP A 42 -8.06 15.75 16.43
N LYS A 43 -8.01 15.28 15.17
CA LYS A 43 -7.03 15.70 14.16
C LYS A 43 -5.58 15.33 14.46
N ASN A 44 -5.36 14.43 15.41
CA ASN A 44 -4.06 13.89 15.76
C ASN A 44 -4.04 12.37 15.56
N VAL A 45 -2.84 11.82 15.37
CA VAL A 45 -2.61 10.37 15.30
C VAL A 45 -1.92 9.95 16.59
N TYR A 46 -2.56 9.02 17.31
CA TYR A 46 -2.04 8.45 18.55
C TYR A 46 -1.56 7.04 18.31
N SER A 47 -0.43 6.68 18.91
CA SER A 47 0.07 5.32 18.92
C SER A 47 -0.29 4.67 20.25
N ILE A 48 -1.14 3.66 20.23
CA ILE A 48 -1.75 3.07 21.42
C ILE A 48 -1.38 1.60 21.49
N ASP A 49 -0.81 1.19 22.63
CA ASP A 49 -0.53 -0.21 22.91
C ASP A 49 -1.78 -0.89 23.46
N SER A 50 -2.07 -2.07 22.93
CA SER A 50 -3.11 -2.95 23.48
C SER A 50 -2.59 -3.73 24.70
N GLU A 51 -3.49 -4.40 25.40
CA GLU A 51 -3.10 -5.30 26.51
C GLU A 51 -2.50 -6.64 26.05
N HIS A 52 -2.47 -6.90 24.74
CA HIS A 52 -2.00 -8.16 24.18
C HIS A 52 -0.51 -8.09 23.84
N VAL A 53 0.26 -9.04 24.36
CA VAL A 53 1.67 -9.23 23.99
C VAL A 53 1.74 -9.96 22.65
N MET A 54 2.54 -9.45 21.72
CA MET A 54 2.70 -10.10 20.43
C MET A 54 3.50 -11.39 20.58
N THR A 55 3.06 -12.47 19.94
CA THR A 55 3.71 -13.79 20.05
C THR A 55 4.43 -14.20 18.77
N HIS A 56 4.08 -13.59 17.64
CA HIS A 56 4.62 -13.93 16.31
C HIS A 56 4.83 -12.66 15.50
N VAL A 57 5.84 -12.68 14.62
CA VAL A 57 6.07 -11.67 13.59
C VAL A 57 5.95 -12.36 12.25
N ILE A 58 5.14 -11.80 11.35
CA ILE A 58 4.93 -12.32 10.00
C ILE A 58 5.32 -11.24 9.01
N GLN A 59 6.06 -11.63 7.98
CA GLN A 59 6.26 -10.81 6.80
C GLN A 59 5.32 -11.29 5.70
N LEU A 60 4.56 -10.35 5.14
CA LEU A 60 3.71 -10.59 3.97
C LEU A 60 4.32 -9.82 2.80
N ASP A 61 4.40 -10.48 1.66
CA ASP A 61 4.79 -9.86 0.40
C ASP A 61 3.75 -10.18 -0.66
N PHE A 62 3.58 -9.26 -1.60
CA PHE A 62 2.65 -9.43 -2.70
C PHE A 62 3.39 -10.01 -3.91
N ASP A 63 2.85 -11.08 -4.47
CA ASP A 63 3.35 -11.63 -5.72
C ASP A 63 3.15 -10.61 -6.85
N SER A 64 4.26 -10.06 -7.34
CA SER A 64 4.30 -9.15 -8.50
C SER A 64 3.32 -7.97 -8.40
N GLN A 65 3.29 -7.25 -7.27
CA GLN A 65 2.32 -6.19 -6.93
C GLN A 65 1.86 -5.32 -8.11
N TYR A 66 2.79 -4.70 -8.85
CA TYR A 66 2.44 -3.81 -9.97
C TYR A 66 1.72 -4.55 -11.11
N ALA A 67 2.21 -5.72 -11.50
CA ALA A 67 1.61 -6.52 -12.56
C ALA A 67 0.21 -6.98 -12.15
N SER A 68 0.07 -7.46 -10.92
CA SER A 68 -1.20 -7.91 -10.35
C SER A 68 -2.26 -6.80 -10.31
N ILE A 69 -1.88 -5.56 -10.00
CA ILE A 69 -2.80 -4.41 -10.06
C ILE A 69 -3.18 -4.09 -11.51
N MET A 70 -2.21 -4.01 -12.42
CA MET A 70 -2.47 -3.68 -13.81
C MET A 70 -3.34 -4.73 -14.51
N SER A 71 -3.14 -6.01 -14.21
CA SER A 71 -3.91 -7.11 -14.80
C SER A 71 -5.33 -7.22 -14.25
N SER A 72 -5.54 -6.78 -13.00
CA SER A 72 -6.85 -6.77 -12.34
C SER A 72 -7.75 -5.64 -12.83
N TYR A 73 -7.20 -4.67 -13.56
CA TYR A 73 -7.96 -3.55 -14.10
C TYR A 73 -8.76 -3.99 -15.33
N PRO A 74 -10.09 -3.77 -15.37
CA PRO A 74 -10.90 -4.19 -16.49
C PRO A 74 -10.55 -3.39 -17.76
N HIS A 75 -10.35 -4.08 -18.88
CA HIS A 75 -10.07 -3.51 -20.18
C HIS A 75 -11.08 -4.02 -21.23
N PRO A 76 -11.73 -3.14 -22.01
CA PRO A 76 -12.76 -3.53 -23.00
C PRO A 76 -12.32 -4.56 -24.04
N PHE A 77 -11.01 -4.68 -24.29
CA PHE A 77 -10.46 -5.66 -25.25
C PHE A 77 -10.43 -7.09 -24.71
N ILE A 78 -10.61 -7.30 -23.41
CA ILE A 78 -10.66 -8.62 -22.79
C ILE A 78 -12.13 -8.99 -22.67
N GLN A 79 -12.61 -10.01 -23.38
CA GLN A 79 -14.05 -10.30 -23.42
C GLN A 79 -14.48 -11.46 -22.53
N TYR A 80 -13.57 -12.39 -22.23
CA TYR A 80 -13.95 -13.72 -21.72
C TYR A 80 -13.61 -13.97 -20.25
N THR A 81 -13.02 -12.98 -19.57
CA THR A 81 -12.57 -13.06 -18.17
C THR A 81 -13.03 -11.83 -17.38
N CYS A 82 -14.31 -11.47 -17.53
CA CYS A 82 -14.90 -10.28 -16.90
C CYS A 82 -14.13 -8.98 -17.20
N HIS A 83 -13.57 -8.90 -18.41
CA HIS A 83 -12.70 -7.82 -18.85
C HIS A 83 -11.36 -7.70 -18.14
N LYS A 84 -10.93 -8.65 -17.31
CA LYS A 84 -9.66 -8.60 -16.58
C LYS A 84 -8.69 -9.66 -17.08
N MET A 85 -7.40 -9.39 -17.02
CA MET A 85 -6.39 -10.35 -17.46
C MET A 85 -6.21 -11.48 -16.42
N TYR A 86 -6.33 -11.14 -15.14
CA TYR A 86 -6.33 -12.08 -14.00
C TYR A 86 -7.37 -11.65 -12.95
#